data_AF-A0A9E4RUN9-F1
#
_entry.id   AF-A0A9E4RUN9-F1
#
_cell.length_a   1.000
_cell.length_b   1.000
_cell.length_c   1.000
_cell.angle_alpha   90.00
_cell.angle_beta   90.00
_cell.angle_gamma   90.00
#
_symmetry.space_group_name_H-M   'P 1'
#
loop_
_entity.id
_entity.type
_entity.pdbx_description
1 polymer ?
#
loop_
_entity_poly.entity_id
_entity_poly.type
_entity_poly.pdbx_seq_one_letter_code
_entity_poly.pdbx_strand_id
1 'polypeptide(L)' 'DLIESGAADPHDPTGHRPKREYVFLDRYRIKDDGVLLDWFKQASEFVGTLPPMANKPRRNTARKPNT' A
#
# COMPACT_ATOMS: atom_id res chain seq x y z
N ASP A 1 6.85 10.25 9.34
CA ASP A 1 7.45 9.18 8.53
C ASP A 1 7.29 7.77 9.10
N LEU A 2 6.13 7.28 9.59
CA LEU A 2 6.07 5.89 10.11
C LEU A 2 6.09 4.80 9.01
N ILE A 3 5.59 5.11 7.80
CA ILE A 3 5.67 4.23 6.63
C ILE A 3 7.09 4.24 6.03
N GLU A 4 7.74 5.41 6.03
CA GLU A 4 9.13 5.55 5.57
C GLU A 4 10.17 5.13 6.63
N SER A 5 9.90 5.26 7.92
CA SER A 5 10.79 4.87 9.02
C SER A 5 10.81 3.37 9.26
N GLY A 6 9.98 2.59 8.54
CA GLY A 6 9.87 1.14 8.73
C GLY A 6 9.35 0.75 10.11
N ALA A 7 8.59 1.62 10.78
CA ALA A 7 8.08 1.31 12.11
C ALA A 7 7.05 0.17 12.08
N ALA A 8 6.34 -0.02 10.97
CA ALA A 8 5.39 -1.10 10.75
C ALA A 8 5.81 -2.03 9.61
N ASP A 9 5.50 -3.32 9.76
CA ASP A 9 5.89 -4.34 8.80
C ASP A 9 5.09 -4.18 7.49
N PRO A 10 5.76 -4.19 6.33
CA PRO A 10 5.09 -4.18 5.04
C PRO A 10 4.11 -5.35 4.93
N HIS A 11 2.91 -5.07 4.45
CA HIS A 11 1.86 -6.06 4.32
C HIS A 11 1.42 -6.23 2.85
N ASP A 12 0.99 -7.44 2.50
CA ASP A 12 0.34 -7.67 1.22
C ASP A 12 -1.12 -8.12 1.41
N PRO A 13 -2.09 -7.22 1.19
CA PRO A 13 -3.50 -7.58 1.29
C PRO A 13 -3.99 -8.48 0.13
N THR A 14 -3.17 -8.69 -0.91
CA THR A 14 -3.52 -9.46 -2.12
C THR A 14 -2.84 -10.82 -2.22
N GLY A 15 -1.98 -11.19 -1.26
CA GLY A 15 -1.29 -12.49 -1.22
C GLY A 15 -0.24 -12.72 -2.32
N HIS A 16 0.26 -11.64 -2.93
CA HIS A 16 1.31 -11.62 -3.95
C HIS A 16 2.63 -11.06 -3.39
N ARG A 17 3.07 -9.86 -3.82
CA ARG A 17 4.25 -9.17 -3.28
C ARG A 17 3.84 -8.05 -2.31
N PRO A 18 4.51 -7.94 -1.14
CA PRO A 18 4.34 -6.81 -0.23
C PRO A 18 4.39 -5.49 -0.95
N LYS A 19 3.37 -4.68 -0.72
CA LYS A 19 3.21 -3.35 -1.29
C LYS A 19 3.69 -2.34 -0.26
N ARG A 20 4.45 -1.34 -0.70
CA ARG A 20 5.05 -0.34 0.20
C ARG A 20 4.00 0.59 0.81
N GLU A 21 2.82 0.61 0.20
CA GLU A 21 1.67 1.42 0.60
C GLU A 21 0.81 0.75 1.69
N TYR A 22 1.10 -0.51 2.04
CA TYR A 22 0.30 -1.26 2.99
C TYR A 22 1.18 -1.74 4.14
N VAL A 23 0.67 -1.56 5.36
CA VAL A 23 1.34 -1.95 6.59
C VAL A 23 0.39 -2.75 7.47
N PHE A 24 0.94 -3.68 8.24
CA PHE A 24 0.17 -4.43 9.22
C PHE A 24 0.16 -3.69 10.57
N LEU A 25 -1.03 -3.43 11.09
CA LEU A 25 -1.24 -2.87 12.42
C LEU A 25 -1.82 -3.95 13.33
N ASP A 26 -1.00 -4.45 14.25
CA ASP A 26 -1.47 -5.37 15.27
C ASP A 26 -2.18 -4.65 16.43
N ARG A 27 -2.92 -5.42 17.22
CA ARG A 27 -3.64 -4.94 18.41
C ARG A 27 -2.74 -4.44 19.56
N TYR A 28 -1.43 -4.69 19.49
CA TYR A 28 -0.48 -4.24 20.52
C TYR A 28 0.14 -2.89 20.16
N ARG A 29 0.15 -2.54 18.87
CA ARG A 29 0.56 -1.24 18.32
C ARG A 29 -0.54 -0.20 18.48
N ILE A 30 -1.81 -0.60 18.37
CA ILE A 30 -2.96 0.27 18.65
C ILE A 30 -3.23 0.25 20.16
N LYS A 31 -2.61 1.19 20.88
CA LYS A 31 -2.79 1.32 22.34
C LYS A 31 -4.14 1.90 22.73
N ASP A 32 -4.67 2.79 21.88
CA ASP A 32 -5.96 3.46 22.05
C ASP A 32 -6.47 4.01 20.70
N ASP A 33 -7.71 4.50 20.69
CA ASP A 33 -8.35 5.07 19.51
C ASP A 33 -7.64 6.32 18.97
N GLY A 34 -6.95 7.08 19.83
CA GLY A 34 -6.17 8.25 19.43
C GLY A 34 -4.99 7.87 18.55
N VAL A 35 -4.29 6.79 18.91
CA VAL A 35 -3.21 6.22 18.09
C VAL A 35 -3.76 5.76 16.74
N LEU A 36 -4.92 5.10 16.71
CA LEU A 36 -5.55 4.67 15.46
C LEU A 36 -5.96 5.84 14.56
N LEU A 37 -6.50 6.92 15.13
CA LEU A 37 -6.86 8.13 14.39
C LEU A 37 -5.64 8.84 13.81
N ASP A 38 -4.51 8.85 14.52
CA ASP A 38 -3.26 9.40 14.01
C ASP A 38 -2.72 8.57 12.82
N TRP A 39 -2.84 7.23 12.89
CA TRP A 39 -2.60 6.35 11.73
C TRP A 39 -3.51 6.70 10.54
N PHE A 40 -4.81 6.87 10.79
CA PHE A 40 -5.80 7.60 9.98
C PHE A 40 -5.19 8.73 9.15
N LYS A 41 -4.79 9.75 9.90
CA LYS A 41 -4.32 11.01 9.36
C LYS A 41 -3.06 10.83 8.52
N GLN A 42 -2.05 10.15 9.06
CA GLN A 42 -0.78 9.94 8.36
C GLN A 42 -0.96 9.14 7.05
N ALA A 43 -1.82 8.13 7.03
CA ALA A 43 -2.11 7.36 5.83
C ALA A 43 -2.75 8.24 4.74
N SER A 44 -3.68 9.13 5.13
CA SER A 44 -4.30 10.06 4.18
C SER A 44 -3.31 11.05 3.57
N GLU A 45 -2.37 11.56 4.38
CA GLU A 45 -1.31 12.45 3.91
C GLU A 45 -0.36 11.71 2.95
N PHE A 46 0.04 10.48 3.29
CA PHE A 46 0.91 9.65 2.45
C PHE A 46 0.30 9.35 1.08
N VAL A 47 -0.99 9.00 1.01
CA VAL A 47 -1.68 8.77 -0.27
C VAL A 47 -1.60 10.00 -1.18
N GLY A 48 -1.65 11.21 -0.63
CA GLY A 48 -1.48 12.45 -1.38
C GLY A 48 -0.08 12.64 -1.99
N THR A 49 0.94 11.99 -1.44
CA THR A 49 2.33 12.04 -1.95
C THR A 49 2.60 11.00 -3.03
N LEU A 50 1.74 9.99 -3.16
CA LEU A 50 1.93 8.93 -4.15
C LEU A 50 1.79 9.48 -5.57
N PRO A 51 2.64 9.04 -6.52
CA PRO A 51 2.43 9.38 -7.91
C PRO A 51 1.05 8.89 -8.35
N PRO A 52 0.34 9.64 -9.22
CA PRO A 52 -0.93 9.19 -9.74
C PRO A 52 -0.76 7.80 -10.34
N MET A 53 -1.63 6.86 -9.95
CA MET A 53 -1.59 5.51 -10.49
C MET A 53 -1.67 5.60 -12.01
N ALA A 54 -0.54 5.35 -12.67
CA ALA A 54 -0.52 5.28 -14.12
C ALA A 54 -1.38 4.08 -14.50
N ASN A 55 -2.55 4.35 -15.09
CA ASN A 55 -3.32 3.35 -15.81
C ASN A 55 -2.45 2.87 -16.96
N LYS A 56 -1.54 1.92 -16.69
CA LYS A 56 -0.75 1.29 -17.74
C LYS A 56 -1.76 0.69 -18.71
N PRO A 57 -1.75 1.08 -19.99
CA PRO A 57 -2.61 0.43 -20.96
C PRO A 57 -2.28 -1.07 -20.92
N ARG A 58 -3.28 -1.89 -20.65
CA ARG A 58 -3.15 -3.35 -20.72
C ARG A 58 -2.58 -3.67 -22.09
N ARG A 59 -1.33 -4.13 -22.14
CA ARG A 59 -0.71 -4.58 -23.38
C ARG A 59 -1.46 -5.84 -23.80
N ASN A 60 -2.41 -5.71 -24.72
CA ASN A 60 -3.03 -6.85 -25.38
C ASN A 60 -1.93 -7.56 -26.16
N THR A 61 -1.32 -8.59 -25.58
CA THR A 61 -0.54 -9.57 -26.32
C THR A 61 -1.53 -10.42 -27.11
N ALA A 62 -2.00 -9.89 -28.24
CA ALA A 62 -2.64 -10.68 -29.27
C ALA A 62 -1.60 -11.70 -29.76
N ARG A 63 -1.70 -12.94 -29.29
CA ARG A 63 -0.93 -14.07 -29.82
C ARG A 63 -1.28 -14.17 -31.30
N LYS A 64 -0.30 -13.95 -32.19
CA LYS A 64 -0.47 -14.25 -33.61
C LYS A 64 -0.64 -15.79 -33.75
N PRO A 65 -1.62 -16.29 -34.51
CA PRO A 65 -1.67 -17.70 -34.86
C PRO A 65 -0.48 -17.99 -35.79
N ASN A 66 0.32 -19.01 -35.45
CA ASN A 66 1.33 -19.55 -36.36
C ASN A 66 0.60 -20.12 -37.58
N THR A 67 1.03 -19.69 -38.77
CA THR A 67 0.73 -20.33 -40.06
C THR A 67 1.78 -21.38 -40.34
#